data_AF-A0A9E1EIA9-F1
#
_entry.id   AF-A0A9E1EIA9-F1
#
_cell.length_a   1.000
_cell.length_b   1.000
_cell.length_c   1.000
_cell.angle_alpha   90.00
_cell.angle_beta   90.00
_cell.angle_gamma   90.00
#
_symmetry.space_group_name_H-M   'P 1'
#
loop_
_entity.id
_entity.type
_entity.pdbx_description
1 polymer ?
#
loop_
_entity_poly.entity_id
_entity_poly.type
_entity_poly.pdbx_seq_one_letter_code
_entity_poly.pdbx_strand_id
1 'polypeptide(L)'
;MITTAEEYNKAREDFKSVYENESISLDEKIERCRELVLCDYAKVKHCLPYTYDLAEMYEKAGRYNDLINFIMVDMKMILGEDDWWIIVAAAAPSYMFFAVDAAIALKDYKTAKGFLEALKVNRAENLNMHPDDEFTAQCKSWYAQVMTKFAQIAILENDESTALDCLADDIFGDVKTIGYFYCLGIYASKLDEDKNISVAINAFNTVCSADPTSDSFSDEEKQMIPDASYRLGMIYATEPDYKNKSKAVEALKRAQALGYDITDKEIDEITENIVDAPAVQETVNNEKSKGGCYVATCVYGSYDCPPVWTLRRFRDNNLSKSLLGRAFIRIYYSVSPTIVKLFGNYAWFHKMWKRPLDRLVEKLQNNGVENTPYDD
;
A
#
# COMPACT_ATOMS: atom_id res chain seq x y z
N MET A 1 -40.12 16.08 11.96
CA MET A 1 -38.93 16.79 12.48
C MET A 1 -38.54 16.13 13.78
N ILE A 2 -37.40 15.46 13.82
CA ILE A 2 -36.83 14.90 15.05
C ILE A 2 -36.12 16.06 15.75
N THR A 3 -36.63 16.49 16.90
CA THR A 3 -36.15 17.68 17.61
C THR A 3 -35.75 17.41 19.05
N THR A 4 -36.08 16.23 19.58
CA THR A 4 -35.78 15.83 20.95
C THR A 4 -34.82 14.63 20.99
N ALA A 5 -34.14 14.46 22.12
CA ALA A 5 -33.22 13.35 22.33
C ALA A 5 -33.93 11.99 22.30
N GLU A 6 -35.16 11.93 22.82
CA GLU A 6 -35.96 10.70 22.85
C GLU A 6 -36.38 10.27 21.43
N GLU A 7 -36.85 11.22 20.62
CA GLU A 7 -37.17 10.96 19.20
C GLU A 7 -35.92 10.53 18.42
N TYR A 8 -34.77 11.17 18.67
CA TYR A 8 -33.53 10.84 17.99
C TYR A 8 -33.03 9.44 18.36
N ASN A 9 -33.02 9.09 19.64
CA ASN A 9 -32.63 7.76 20.09
C ASN A 9 -33.56 6.68 19.53
N LYS A 10 -34.87 6.95 19.48
CA LYS A 10 -35.82 6.04 18.84
C LYS A 10 -35.54 5.87 17.35
N ALA A 11 -35.36 6.95 16.61
CA ALA A 11 -35.05 6.90 15.18
C ALA A 11 -33.72 6.17 14.90
N ARG A 12 -32.73 6.33 15.79
CA ARG A 12 -31.44 5.64 15.73
C ARG A 12 -31.58 4.13 15.92
N GLU A 13 -32.36 3.69 16.90
CA GLU A 13 -32.64 2.27 17.12
C GLU A 13 -33.47 1.67 15.98
N ASP A 14 -34.49 2.40 15.51
CA ASP A 14 -35.31 2.00 14.36
C ASP A 14 -34.42 1.84 13.11
N PHE A 15 -33.51 2.78 12.85
CA PHE A 15 -32.59 2.72 11.72
C PHE A 15 -31.61 1.54 11.81
N LYS A 16 -31.15 1.16 13.02
CA LYS A 16 -30.27 -0.01 13.18
C LYS A 16 -30.89 -1.27 12.56
N SER A 17 -32.19 -1.48 12.81
CA SER A 17 -32.91 -2.63 12.25
C SER A 17 -33.05 -2.56 10.72
N VAL A 18 -33.06 -1.35 10.15
CA VAL A 18 -33.08 -1.13 8.69
C VAL A 18 -31.71 -1.44 8.09
N TYR A 19 -30.65 -0.92 8.71
CA TYR A 19 -29.27 -1.06 8.25
C TYR A 19 -28.87 -2.53 8.12
N GLU A 20 -29.15 -3.33 9.15
CA GLU A 20 -28.81 -4.75 9.23
C GLU A 20 -29.71 -5.64 8.34
N ASN A 21 -30.81 -5.12 7.80
CA ASN A 21 -31.75 -5.92 7.01
C ASN A 21 -31.34 -5.98 5.52
N GLU A 22 -30.96 -7.17 5.05
CA GLU A 22 -30.57 -7.40 3.65
C GLU A 22 -31.74 -7.29 2.64
N SER A 23 -33.00 -7.41 3.07
CA SER A 23 -34.16 -7.29 2.19
C SER A 23 -34.50 -5.85 1.81
N ILE A 24 -33.91 -4.86 2.50
CA ILE A 24 -34.14 -3.43 2.26
C ILE A 24 -33.11 -2.94 1.23
N SER A 25 -33.58 -2.21 0.21
CA SER A 25 -32.71 -1.70 -0.85
C SER A 25 -31.71 -0.66 -0.32
N LEU A 26 -30.55 -0.55 -0.98
CA LEU A 26 -29.53 0.45 -0.63
C LEU A 26 -30.10 1.89 -0.71
N ASP A 27 -30.93 2.19 -1.71
CA ASP A 27 -31.56 3.51 -1.83
C ASP A 27 -32.49 3.83 -0.66
N GLU A 28 -33.26 2.85 -0.18
CA GLU A 28 -34.12 3.04 0.99
C GLU A 28 -33.29 3.20 2.27
N LYS A 29 -32.19 2.45 2.40
CA LYS A 29 -31.24 2.63 3.51
C LYS A 29 -30.64 4.03 3.51
N ILE A 30 -30.23 4.53 2.35
CA ILE A 30 -29.68 5.88 2.19
C ILE A 30 -30.70 6.92 2.63
N GLU A 31 -31.94 6.85 2.16
CA GLU A 31 -32.93 7.88 2.49
C GLU A 31 -33.22 7.92 4.00
N ARG A 32 -33.41 6.75 4.63
CA ARG A 32 -33.65 6.68 6.08
C ARG A 32 -32.43 7.11 6.89
N CYS A 33 -31.23 6.75 6.45
CA CYS A 33 -29.99 7.17 7.10
C CYS A 33 -29.83 8.70 7.02
N ARG A 34 -30.07 9.26 5.84
CA ARG A 34 -30.01 10.70 5.57
C ARG A 34 -31.01 11.47 6.42
N GLU A 35 -32.24 10.98 6.57
CA GLU A 35 -33.26 11.57 7.45
C GLU A 35 -32.79 11.61 8.92
N LEU A 36 -32.14 10.55 9.40
CA LEU A 36 -31.58 10.48 10.75
C LEU A 36 -30.40 11.43 10.93
N VAL A 37 -29.44 11.40 10.01
CA VAL A 37 -28.19 12.17 10.07
C VAL A 37 -28.44 13.67 9.91
N LEU A 38 -29.38 14.06 9.04
CA LEU A 38 -29.67 15.48 8.73
C LEU A 38 -30.85 16.05 9.51
N CYS A 39 -31.34 15.36 10.53
CA CYS A 39 -32.44 15.88 11.36
C CYS A 39 -32.01 17.11 12.20
N ASP A 40 -32.99 17.91 12.62
CA ASP A 40 -32.74 19.15 13.37
C ASP A 40 -32.02 18.88 14.70
N TYR A 41 -32.39 17.81 15.40
CA TYR A 41 -31.72 17.41 16.63
C TYR A 41 -30.23 17.11 16.38
N ALA A 42 -29.90 16.35 15.34
CA ALA A 42 -28.52 15.98 15.02
C ALA A 42 -27.68 17.22 14.68
N LYS A 43 -28.23 18.15 13.90
CA LYS A 43 -27.58 19.43 13.56
C LYS A 43 -27.34 20.30 14.80
N VAL A 44 -28.35 20.48 15.65
CA VAL A 44 -28.26 21.32 16.85
C VAL A 44 -27.34 20.73 17.91
N LYS A 45 -27.21 19.39 17.97
CA LYS A 45 -26.40 18.68 18.95
C LYS A 45 -25.09 18.14 18.40
N HIS A 46 -24.73 18.51 17.17
CA HIS A 46 -23.51 18.06 16.50
C HIS A 46 -23.33 16.52 16.54
N CYS A 47 -24.42 15.77 16.31
CA CYS A 47 -24.40 14.31 16.38
C CYS A 47 -23.81 13.70 15.11
N LEU A 48 -22.78 12.86 15.27
CA LEU A 48 -22.09 12.12 14.20
C LEU A 48 -22.44 10.62 14.03
N PRO A 49 -23.36 9.97 14.77
CA PRO A 49 -23.72 8.58 14.46
C PRO A 49 -24.19 8.41 13.01
N TYR A 50 -23.77 7.31 12.38
CA TYR A 50 -24.12 6.93 11.01
C TYR A 50 -23.68 7.89 9.88
N THR A 51 -22.90 8.95 10.17
CA THR A 51 -22.36 9.82 9.13
C THR A 51 -21.36 9.09 8.24
N TYR A 52 -20.55 8.21 8.82
CA TYR A 52 -19.61 7.36 8.07
C TYR A 52 -20.35 6.34 7.21
N ASP A 53 -21.36 5.66 7.79
CA ASP A 53 -22.20 4.71 7.08
C ASP A 53 -22.93 5.36 5.89
N LEU A 54 -23.43 6.59 6.06
CA LEU A 54 -24.07 7.33 4.97
C LEU A 54 -23.08 7.65 3.84
N ALA A 55 -21.84 8.04 4.17
CA ALA A 55 -20.80 8.28 3.18
C ALA A 55 -20.47 7.01 2.38
N GLU A 56 -20.28 5.89 3.08
CA GLU A 56 -20.02 4.59 2.48
C GLU A 56 -21.19 4.12 1.59
N MET A 57 -22.44 4.32 2.03
CA MET A 57 -23.61 3.98 1.22
C MET A 57 -23.70 4.80 -0.06
N TYR A 58 -23.41 6.11 0.00
CA TYR A 58 -23.40 6.94 -1.22
C TYR A 58 -22.33 6.46 -2.20
N GLU A 59 -21.14 6.10 -1.72
CA GLU A 59 -20.08 5.53 -2.54
C GLU A 59 -20.53 4.22 -3.20
N LYS A 60 -21.05 3.27 -2.42
CA LYS A 60 -21.55 1.97 -2.91
C LYS A 60 -22.70 2.13 -3.92
N ALA A 61 -23.52 3.16 -3.77
CA ALA A 61 -24.60 3.49 -4.71
C ALA A 61 -24.14 4.29 -5.94
N GLY A 62 -22.86 4.67 -6.03
CA GLY A 62 -22.35 5.52 -7.10
C GLY A 62 -22.91 6.96 -7.07
N ARG A 63 -23.44 7.40 -5.93
CA ARG A 63 -24.04 8.74 -5.74
C ARG A 63 -22.96 9.77 -5.35
N TYR A 64 -21.93 9.89 -6.19
CA TYR A 64 -20.72 10.67 -5.89
C TYR A 64 -20.96 12.16 -5.65
N ASN A 65 -21.89 12.78 -6.38
CA ASN A 65 -22.25 14.19 -6.14
C ASN A 65 -22.93 14.37 -4.77
N ASP A 66 -23.78 13.42 -4.36
CA ASP A 66 -24.43 13.46 -3.06
C ASP A 66 -23.41 13.24 -1.95
N LEU A 67 -22.42 12.36 -2.15
CA LEU A 67 -21.31 12.15 -1.25
C LEU A 67 -20.47 13.41 -1.04
N ILE A 68 -20.06 14.07 -2.14
CA ILE A 68 -19.30 15.32 -2.08
C ILE A 68 -20.12 16.41 -1.40
N ASN A 69 -21.40 16.56 -1.73
CA ASN A 69 -22.28 17.54 -1.08
C ASN A 69 -22.46 17.24 0.41
N PHE A 70 -22.66 15.97 0.77
CA PHE A 70 -22.81 15.55 2.15
C PHE A 70 -21.58 15.93 2.98
N ILE A 71 -20.38 15.61 2.46
CA ILE A 71 -19.13 15.95 3.14
C ILE A 71 -18.94 17.47 3.15
N MET A 72 -18.97 18.14 2.00
CA MET A 72 -18.54 19.55 1.91
C MET A 72 -19.58 20.56 2.41
N VAL A 73 -20.86 20.21 2.43
CA VAL A 73 -21.97 21.12 2.77
C VAL A 73 -22.70 20.64 4.02
N ASP A 74 -23.28 19.45 3.98
CA ASP A 74 -24.15 18.99 5.06
C ASP A 74 -23.39 18.79 6.38
N MET A 75 -22.21 18.18 6.33
CA MET A 75 -21.41 17.99 7.53
C MET A 75 -20.87 19.31 8.10
N LYS A 76 -20.59 20.31 7.25
CA LYS A 76 -20.30 21.67 7.71
C LYS A 76 -21.49 22.28 8.44
N MET A 77 -22.72 22.01 7.98
CA MET A 77 -23.94 22.43 8.70
C MET A 77 -24.13 21.68 10.02
N ILE A 78 -23.77 20.40 10.10
CA ILE A 78 -23.84 19.61 11.33
C ILE A 78 -22.82 20.07 12.35
N LEU A 79 -21.58 20.36 11.93
CA LEU A 79 -20.46 20.63 12.83
C LEU A 79 -20.26 22.12 13.13
N GLY A 80 -20.76 23.02 12.28
CA GLY A 80 -20.46 24.44 12.38
C GLY A 80 -19.18 24.81 11.61
N GLU A 81 -19.08 26.08 11.20
CA GLU A 81 -18.05 26.55 10.26
C GLU A 81 -16.62 26.49 10.83
N ASP A 82 -16.45 26.79 12.12
CA ASP A 82 -15.15 26.81 12.79
C ASP A 82 -14.65 25.41 13.15
N ASP A 83 -15.56 24.48 13.49
CA ASP A 83 -15.23 23.14 13.97
C ASP A 83 -15.12 22.10 12.85
N TRP A 84 -15.76 22.35 11.70
CA TRP A 84 -15.75 21.46 10.52
C TRP A 84 -14.33 21.12 10.06
N TRP A 85 -13.51 22.16 9.85
CA TRP A 85 -12.17 21.94 9.31
C TRP A 85 -11.28 21.18 10.30
N ILE A 86 -11.44 21.43 11.59
CA ILE A 86 -10.67 20.76 12.64
C ILE A 86 -11.05 19.28 12.72
N ILE A 87 -12.33 18.93 12.67
CA ILE A 87 -12.75 17.52 12.77
C ILE A 87 -12.30 16.72 11.54
N VAL A 88 -12.47 17.29 10.36
CA VAL A 88 -12.14 16.64 9.09
C VAL A 88 -10.63 16.53 8.88
N ALA A 89 -9.90 17.59 9.21
CA ALA A 89 -8.46 17.64 9.04
C ALA A 89 -7.69 17.11 10.25
N ALA A 90 -8.23 16.98 11.46
CA ALA A 90 -7.46 16.44 12.60
C ALA A 90 -7.96 15.09 13.12
N ALA A 91 -9.28 14.84 13.10
CA ALA A 91 -9.87 13.69 13.79
C ALA A 91 -10.43 12.59 12.86
N ALA A 92 -10.80 12.91 11.62
CA ALA A 92 -11.44 11.97 10.71
C ALA A 92 -11.10 12.20 9.22
N PRO A 93 -9.82 12.02 8.82
CA PRO A 93 -9.38 12.20 7.43
C PRO A 93 -10.09 11.27 6.43
N SER A 94 -10.65 10.16 6.90
CA SER A 94 -11.39 9.20 6.08
C SER A 94 -12.56 9.85 5.31
N TYR A 95 -13.24 10.86 5.89
CA TYR A 95 -14.29 11.58 5.16
C TYR A 95 -13.75 12.32 3.94
N MET A 96 -12.59 12.95 4.03
CA MET A 96 -12.03 13.64 2.86
C MET A 96 -11.59 12.66 1.78
N PHE A 97 -11.11 11.47 2.15
CA PHE A 97 -10.78 10.45 1.17
C PHE A 97 -12.03 10.00 0.40
N PHE A 98 -13.19 9.83 1.04
CA PHE A 98 -14.45 9.61 0.31
C PHE A 98 -14.76 10.73 -0.71
N ALA A 99 -14.54 12.00 -0.36
CA ALA A 99 -14.75 13.11 -1.29
C ALA A 99 -13.72 13.12 -2.45
N VAL A 100 -12.46 12.76 -2.16
CA VAL A 100 -11.41 12.58 -3.18
C VAL A 100 -11.81 11.46 -4.14
N ASP A 101 -12.24 10.32 -3.63
CA ASP A 101 -12.56 9.13 -4.42
C ASP A 101 -13.80 9.35 -5.27
N ALA A 102 -14.82 10.02 -4.71
CA ALA A 102 -15.98 10.49 -5.45
C ALA A 102 -15.59 11.43 -6.60
N ALA A 103 -14.69 12.38 -6.36
CA ALA A 103 -14.22 13.31 -7.38
C ALA A 103 -13.40 12.60 -8.47
N ILE A 104 -12.56 11.63 -8.11
CA ILE A 104 -11.83 10.78 -9.05
C ILE A 104 -12.80 9.96 -9.92
N ALA A 105 -13.83 9.35 -9.32
CA ALA A 105 -14.84 8.57 -10.03
C ALA A 105 -15.64 9.42 -11.03
N LEU A 106 -15.89 10.69 -10.67
CA LEU A 106 -16.50 11.69 -11.56
C LEU A 106 -15.54 12.27 -12.61
N LYS A 107 -14.25 11.89 -12.58
CA LYS A 107 -13.16 12.47 -13.39
C LYS A 107 -12.96 13.97 -13.16
N ASP A 108 -13.38 14.50 -12.01
CA ASP A 108 -13.09 15.86 -11.58
C ASP A 108 -11.77 15.91 -10.79
N TYR A 109 -10.67 15.68 -11.51
CA TYR A 109 -9.34 15.63 -10.92
C TYR A 109 -8.90 16.98 -10.33
N LYS A 110 -9.44 18.09 -10.82
CA LYS A 110 -9.16 19.41 -10.25
C LYS A 110 -9.69 19.51 -8.82
N THR A 111 -10.94 19.11 -8.60
CA THR A 111 -11.55 19.11 -7.27
C THR A 111 -10.85 18.10 -6.36
N ALA A 112 -10.57 16.89 -6.85
CA ALA A 112 -9.82 15.87 -6.10
C ALA A 112 -8.45 16.37 -5.62
N LYS A 113 -7.66 16.99 -6.52
CA LYS A 113 -6.37 17.60 -6.17
C LYS A 113 -6.53 18.73 -5.14
N GLY A 114 -7.57 19.55 -5.25
CA GLY A 114 -7.87 20.58 -4.27
C GLY A 114 -8.07 20.04 -2.85
N PHE A 115 -8.80 18.92 -2.72
CA PHE A 115 -8.96 18.23 -1.44
C PHE A 115 -7.65 17.62 -0.93
N LEU A 116 -6.88 17.00 -1.83
CA LEU A 116 -5.59 16.40 -1.48
C LEU A 116 -4.54 17.43 -1.03
N GLU A 117 -4.49 18.62 -1.66
CA GLU A 117 -3.58 19.69 -1.23
C GLU A 117 -3.91 20.16 0.19
N ALA A 118 -5.19 20.31 0.50
CA ALA A 118 -5.62 20.71 1.84
C ALA A 118 -5.27 19.64 2.89
N LEU A 119 -5.42 18.36 2.55
CA LEU A 119 -4.93 17.25 3.38
C LEU A 119 -3.40 17.27 3.51
N LYS A 120 -2.66 17.45 2.43
CA LYS A 120 -1.19 17.44 2.41
C LYS A 120 -0.60 18.48 3.34
N VAL A 121 -1.05 19.74 3.24
CA VAL A 121 -0.61 20.84 4.10
C VAL A 121 -0.88 20.51 5.57
N ASN A 122 -2.12 20.10 5.88
CA ASN A 122 -2.49 19.77 7.24
C ASN A 122 -1.69 18.59 7.82
N ARG A 123 -1.38 17.56 7.02
CA ARG A 123 -0.59 16.40 7.48
C ARG A 123 0.87 16.77 7.72
N ALA A 124 1.44 17.61 6.87
CA ALA A 124 2.78 18.14 7.09
C ALA A 124 2.85 18.96 8.40
N GLU A 125 1.84 19.79 8.67
CA GLU A 125 1.74 20.54 9.92
C GLU A 125 1.60 19.63 11.14
N ASN A 126 0.74 18.61 11.09
CA ASN A 126 0.59 17.65 12.18
C ASN A 126 1.89 16.88 12.47
N LEU A 127 2.62 16.45 11.43
CA LEU A 127 3.92 15.79 11.61
C LEU A 127 4.96 16.70 12.28
N ASN A 128 4.90 18.01 12.03
CA ASN A 128 5.77 18.97 12.72
C ASN A 128 5.38 19.17 14.19
N MET A 129 4.09 19.10 14.52
CA MET A 129 3.60 19.21 15.91
C MET A 129 3.82 17.93 16.72
N HIS A 130 3.80 16.78 16.04
CA HIS A 130 3.89 15.44 16.60
C HIS A 130 5.11 14.69 16.01
N PRO A 131 6.35 15.15 16.27
CA PRO A 131 7.53 14.62 15.59
C PRO A 131 7.89 13.19 16.00
N ASP A 132 7.63 12.80 17.25
CA ASP A 132 8.00 11.49 17.81
C ASP A 132 7.03 11.06 18.94
N ASP A 133 5.73 11.06 18.66
CA ASP A 133 4.72 10.56 19.60
C ASP A 133 3.82 9.46 19.00
N GLU A 134 2.82 9.03 19.75
CA GLU A 134 1.92 7.94 19.36
C GLU A 134 1.14 8.23 18.06
N PHE A 135 0.96 9.52 17.69
CA PHE A 135 0.24 9.93 16.49
C PHE A 135 1.14 10.02 15.24
N THR A 136 2.46 10.07 15.41
CA THR A 136 3.40 10.22 14.29
C THR A 136 3.22 9.14 13.23
N ALA A 137 3.09 7.87 13.64
CA ALA A 137 2.93 6.76 12.69
C ALA A 137 1.64 6.88 11.87
N GLN A 138 0.54 7.26 12.53
CA GLN A 138 -0.75 7.46 11.88
C GLN A 138 -0.73 8.65 10.91
N CYS A 139 -0.13 9.77 11.32
CA CYS A 139 0.04 10.94 10.46
C CYS A 139 0.88 10.63 9.22
N LYS A 140 1.96 9.86 9.37
CA LYS A 140 2.78 9.42 8.24
C LYS A 140 1.99 8.51 7.29
N SER A 141 1.16 7.62 7.81
CA SER A 141 0.28 6.77 6.99
C SER A 141 -0.71 7.57 6.16
N TRP A 142 -1.35 8.57 6.76
CA TRP A 142 -2.26 9.45 6.02
C TRP A 142 -1.53 10.30 4.99
N TYR A 143 -0.35 10.83 5.30
CA TYR A 143 0.45 11.57 4.32
C TYR A 143 0.87 10.67 3.15
N ALA A 144 1.29 9.44 3.42
CA ALA A 144 1.60 8.45 2.39
C ALA A 144 0.38 8.17 1.50
N GLN A 145 -0.81 8.01 2.07
CA GLN A 145 -2.06 7.85 1.31
C GLN A 145 -2.36 9.06 0.43
N VAL A 146 -2.16 10.30 0.92
CA VAL A 146 -2.31 11.51 0.10
C VAL A 146 -1.37 11.48 -1.10
N MET A 147 -0.10 11.13 -0.90
CA MET A 147 0.89 11.05 -1.99
C MET A 147 0.54 9.93 -2.99
N THR A 148 0.03 8.79 -2.51
CA THR A 148 -0.48 7.71 -3.39
C THR A 148 -1.66 8.20 -4.24
N LYS A 149 -2.58 8.97 -3.68
CA LYS A 149 -3.72 9.53 -4.43
C LYS A 149 -3.30 10.55 -5.48
N PHE A 150 -2.32 11.41 -5.19
CA PHE A 150 -1.73 12.27 -6.21
C PHE A 150 -1.10 11.46 -7.35
N ALA A 151 -0.35 10.40 -7.02
CA ALA A 151 0.22 9.51 -8.03
C ALA A 151 -0.86 8.81 -8.87
N GLN A 152 -1.95 8.34 -8.23
CA GLN A 152 -3.10 7.72 -8.92
C GLN A 152 -3.72 8.69 -9.93
N ILE A 153 -3.98 9.94 -9.53
CA ILE A 153 -4.55 10.96 -10.43
C ILE A 153 -3.58 11.27 -11.57
N ALA A 154 -2.29 11.43 -11.29
CA ALA A 154 -1.27 11.68 -12.31
C ALA A 154 -1.21 10.52 -13.34
N ILE A 155 -1.29 9.27 -12.88
CA ILE A 155 -1.38 8.10 -13.76
C ILE A 155 -2.65 8.15 -14.63
N LEU A 156 -3.81 8.52 -14.06
CA LEU A 156 -5.07 8.66 -14.81
C LEU A 156 -5.01 9.78 -15.86
N GLU A 157 -4.24 10.83 -15.60
CA GLU A 157 -4.01 11.95 -16.52
C GLU A 157 -2.87 11.69 -17.53
N ASN A 158 -2.17 10.55 -17.42
CA ASN A 158 -0.95 10.24 -18.16
C ASN A 158 0.18 11.27 -17.93
N ASP A 159 0.28 11.81 -16.72
CA ASP A 159 1.36 12.69 -16.28
C ASP A 159 2.41 11.87 -15.50
N GLU A 160 3.35 11.31 -16.25
CA GLU A 160 4.38 10.40 -15.74
C GLU A 160 5.36 11.09 -14.78
N SER A 161 5.72 12.35 -15.07
CA SER A 161 6.65 13.12 -14.24
C SER A 161 6.06 13.35 -12.86
N THR A 162 4.81 13.82 -12.79
CA THR A 162 4.13 14.07 -11.52
C THR A 162 3.91 12.78 -10.73
N ALA A 163 3.58 11.68 -11.42
CA ALA A 163 3.43 10.38 -10.76
C ALA A 163 4.73 9.92 -10.10
N LEU A 164 5.88 10.05 -10.79
CA LEU A 164 7.19 9.68 -10.26
C LEU A 164 7.58 10.57 -9.08
N ASP A 165 7.41 11.88 -9.20
CA ASP A 165 7.71 12.84 -8.14
C ASP A 165 6.93 12.51 -6.87
N CYS A 166 5.66 12.10 -7.01
CA CYS A 166 4.85 11.67 -5.87
C CYS A 166 5.36 10.37 -5.25
N LEU A 167 5.71 9.36 -6.07
CA LEU A 167 6.19 8.06 -5.60
C LEU A 167 7.62 8.10 -5.04
N ALA A 168 8.39 9.15 -5.34
CA ALA A 168 9.73 9.38 -4.81
C ALA A 168 9.74 10.10 -3.45
N ASP A 169 8.57 10.47 -2.90
CA ASP A 169 8.48 11.15 -1.61
C ASP A 169 9.08 10.30 -0.47
N ASP A 170 9.89 10.95 0.38
CA ASP A 170 10.61 10.32 1.49
C ASP A 170 9.69 9.60 2.48
N ILE A 171 8.40 9.97 2.53
CA ILE A 171 7.41 9.31 3.40
C ILE A 171 7.32 7.80 3.19
N PHE A 172 7.54 7.34 1.95
CA PHE A 172 7.50 5.91 1.63
C PHE A 172 8.74 5.16 2.13
N GLY A 173 9.76 5.85 2.62
CA GLY A 173 10.83 5.24 3.43
C GLY A 173 10.31 4.66 4.75
N ASP A 174 9.23 5.23 5.30
CA ASP A 174 8.71 4.92 6.63
C ASP A 174 7.44 4.06 6.63
N VAL A 175 6.53 4.23 5.65
CA VAL A 175 5.15 3.68 5.79
C VAL A 175 4.68 2.74 4.66
N LYS A 176 5.42 2.60 3.56
CA LYS A 176 5.23 1.59 2.47
C LYS A 176 3.85 0.91 2.42
N THR A 177 2.82 1.65 2.04
CA THR A 177 1.43 1.15 1.96
C THR A 177 1.23 0.26 0.74
N ILE A 178 0.14 -0.53 0.70
CA ILE A 178 -0.20 -1.35 -0.47
C ILE A 178 -0.46 -0.46 -1.69
N GLY A 179 -1.18 0.65 -1.52
CA GLY A 179 -1.45 1.59 -2.61
C GLY A 179 -0.16 2.15 -3.24
N TYR A 180 0.87 2.43 -2.44
CA TYR A 180 2.18 2.81 -2.95
C TYR A 180 2.77 1.74 -3.86
N PHE A 181 2.82 0.48 -3.41
CA PHE A 181 3.36 -0.62 -4.22
C PHE A 181 2.54 -0.86 -5.48
N TYR A 182 1.21 -0.74 -5.40
CA TYR A 182 0.34 -0.85 -6.56
C TYR A 182 0.65 0.22 -7.62
N CYS A 183 0.70 1.49 -7.23
CA CYS A 183 1.04 2.59 -8.15
C CYS A 183 2.47 2.48 -8.69
N LEU A 184 3.44 2.08 -7.85
CA LEU A 184 4.82 1.82 -8.27
C LEU A 184 4.88 0.70 -9.31
N GLY A 185 4.11 -0.38 -9.12
CA GLY A 185 4.03 -1.48 -10.07
C GLY A 185 3.48 -1.04 -11.43
N ILE A 186 2.41 -0.25 -11.42
CA ILE A 186 1.84 0.33 -12.65
C ILE A 186 2.89 1.17 -13.37
N TYR A 187 3.52 2.09 -12.66
CA TYR A 187 4.52 2.98 -13.22
C TYR A 187 5.70 2.21 -13.82
N ALA A 188 6.29 1.30 -13.05
CA ALA A 188 7.44 0.50 -13.48
C ALA A 188 7.16 -0.43 -14.67
N SER A 189 5.89 -0.76 -14.93
CA SER A 189 5.47 -1.60 -16.07
C SER A 189 5.06 -0.82 -17.33
N LYS A 190 4.76 0.48 -17.25
CA LYS A 190 4.13 1.23 -18.35
C LYS A 190 5.08 2.04 -19.25
N LEU A 191 6.28 2.39 -18.80
CA LEU A 191 7.15 3.34 -19.53
C LEU A 191 8.09 2.66 -20.54
N ASP A 192 7.75 2.67 -21.82
CA ASP A 192 8.46 1.92 -22.89
C ASP A 192 9.98 2.16 -22.99
N GLU A 193 10.54 3.30 -22.56
CA GLU A 193 11.99 3.55 -22.58
C GLU A 193 12.71 3.16 -21.28
N ASP A 194 12.00 3.09 -20.14
CA ASP A 194 12.56 2.90 -18.78
C ASP A 194 11.86 1.78 -17.97
N LYS A 195 11.16 0.85 -18.63
CA LYS A 195 10.45 -0.24 -17.94
C LYS A 195 11.38 -0.97 -16.98
N ASN A 196 10.99 -0.99 -15.72
CA ASN A 196 11.67 -1.77 -14.71
C ASN A 196 10.78 -2.92 -14.26
N ILE A 197 10.65 -3.92 -15.15
CA ILE A 197 9.75 -5.06 -14.95
C ILE A 197 10.06 -5.81 -13.65
N SER A 198 11.32 -5.91 -13.25
CA SER A 198 11.69 -6.51 -11.94
C SER A 198 11.11 -5.75 -10.75
N VAL A 199 11.14 -4.40 -10.79
CA VAL A 199 10.51 -3.56 -9.76
C VAL A 199 9.00 -3.71 -9.82
N ALA A 200 8.40 -3.76 -11.01
CA ALA A 200 6.97 -3.97 -11.18
C ALA A 200 6.52 -5.31 -10.57
N ILE A 201 7.22 -6.40 -10.86
CA ILE A 201 6.97 -7.74 -10.30
C ILE A 201 7.06 -7.71 -8.78
N ASN A 202 8.12 -7.12 -8.21
CA ASN A 202 8.28 -7.04 -6.76
C ASN A 202 7.17 -6.23 -6.09
N ALA A 203 6.78 -5.12 -6.72
CA ALA A 203 5.72 -4.25 -6.21
C ALA A 203 4.36 -4.97 -6.25
N PHE A 204 3.99 -5.57 -7.39
CA PHE A 204 2.75 -6.34 -7.51
C PHE A 204 2.74 -7.58 -6.62
N ASN A 205 3.86 -8.29 -6.45
CA ASN A 205 3.94 -9.40 -5.49
C ASN A 205 3.68 -8.95 -4.06
N THR A 206 4.16 -7.75 -3.68
CA THR A 206 3.89 -7.17 -2.35
C THR A 206 2.40 -6.91 -2.17
N VAL A 207 1.74 -6.35 -3.18
CA VAL A 207 0.27 -6.15 -3.18
C VAL A 207 -0.47 -7.48 -3.12
N CYS A 208 -0.08 -8.47 -3.94
CA CYS A 208 -0.72 -9.79 -4.01
C CYS A 208 -0.59 -10.61 -2.72
N SER A 209 0.43 -10.33 -1.91
CA SER A 209 0.69 -10.99 -0.62
C SER A 209 -0.20 -10.46 0.51
N ALA A 210 -0.93 -9.37 0.27
CA ALA A 210 -1.88 -8.84 1.23
C ALA A 210 -3.09 -9.76 1.41
N ASP A 211 -3.63 -9.78 2.63
CA ASP A 211 -4.86 -10.49 2.93
C ASP A 211 -6.07 -9.65 2.48
N PRO A 212 -6.81 -10.07 1.43
CA PRO A 212 -7.96 -9.32 0.93
C PRO A 212 -9.14 -9.31 1.91
N THR A 213 -9.12 -10.18 2.93
CA THR A 213 -10.16 -10.24 3.98
C THR A 213 -9.84 -9.36 5.20
N SER A 214 -8.67 -8.72 5.22
CA SER A 214 -8.25 -7.85 6.31
C SER A 214 -9.10 -6.59 6.41
N ASP A 215 -9.59 -6.28 7.62
CA ASP A 215 -10.26 -5.02 7.94
C ASP A 215 -9.28 -3.82 8.00
N SER A 216 -7.98 -4.06 7.82
CA SER A 216 -6.97 -3.00 7.84
C SER A 216 -6.86 -2.23 6.51
N PHE A 217 -7.53 -2.69 5.45
CA PHE A 217 -7.49 -2.08 4.13
C PHE A 217 -8.85 -1.50 3.77
N SER A 218 -8.85 -0.36 3.06
CA SER A 218 -10.06 0.17 2.45
C SER A 218 -10.59 -0.77 1.37
N ASP A 219 -11.87 -0.65 1.02
CA ASP A 219 -12.45 -1.45 -0.07
C ASP A 219 -11.75 -1.20 -1.42
N GLU A 220 -11.29 0.03 -1.66
CA GLU A 220 -10.48 0.36 -2.83
C GLU A 220 -9.09 -0.32 -2.79
N GLU A 221 -8.40 -0.30 -1.64
CA GLU A 221 -7.12 -1.02 -1.48
C GLU A 221 -7.30 -2.52 -1.69
N LYS A 222 -8.42 -3.09 -1.24
CA LYS A 222 -8.76 -4.49 -1.50
C LYS A 222 -8.97 -4.75 -2.99
N GLN A 223 -9.56 -3.83 -3.75
CA GLN A 223 -9.72 -3.94 -5.20
C GLN A 223 -8.38 -3.88 -5.97
N MET A 224 -7.33 -3.27 -5.39
CA MET A 224 -5.99 -3.29 -5.98
C MET A 224 -5.36 -4.69 -5.98
N ILE A 225 -5.78 -5.59 -5.08
CA ILE A 225 -5.22 -6.95 -4.96
C ILE A 225 -5.56 -7.86 -6.16
N PRO A 226 -6.84 -8.02 -6.58
CA PRO A 226 -7.18 -8.77 -7.78
C PRO A 226 -6.59 -8.12 -9.04
N ASP A 227 -6.61 -6.79 -9.16
CA ASP A 227 -6.02 -6.10 -10.32
C ASP A 227 -4.49 -6.27 -10.38
N ALA A 228 -3.78 -6.18 -9.26
CA ALA A 228 -2.36 -6.49 -9.20
C ALA A 228 -2.05 -7.94 -9.59
N SER A 229 -2.90 -8.89 -9.17
CA SER A 229 -2.77 -10.30 -9.56
C SER A 229 -2.94 -10.48 -11.07
N TYR A 230 -3.92 -9.80 -11.66
CA TYR A 230 -4.12 -9.80 -13.10
C TYR A 230 -2.92 -9.19 -13.83
N ARG A 231 -2.46 -8.00 -13.42
CA ARG A 231 -1.28 -7.32 -14.01
C ARG A 231 -0.02 -8.17 -13.92
N LEU A 232 0.20 -8.83 -12.78
CA LEU A 232 1.32 -9.75 -12.62
C LEU A 232 1.23 -10.95 -13.58
N GLY A 233 0.02 -11.51 -13.74
CA GLY A 233 -0.24 -12.55 -14.73
C GLY A 233 0.02 -12.10 -16.16
N MET A 234 -0.38 -10.87 -16.50
CA MET A 234 -0.10 -10.28 -17.80
C MET A 234 1.40 -10.07 -18.03
N ILE A 235 2.14 -9.59 -17.02
CA ILE A 235 3.62 -9.47 -17.11
C ILE A 235 4.24 -10.82 -17.47
N TYR A 236 3.87 -11.89 -16.74
CA TYR A 236 4.37 -13.24 -17.02
C TYR A 236 3.87 -13.82 -18.35
N ALA A 237 2.81 -13.27 -18.95
CA ALA A 237 2.33 -13.69 -20.26
C ALA A 237 3.00 -12.94 -21.42
N THR A 238 3.30 -11.64 -21.23
CA THR A 238 3.65 -10.75 -22.35
C THR A 238 5.09 -10.23 -22.33
N GLU A 239 5.71 -10.03 -21.17
CA GLU A 239 7.02 -9.38 -21.07
C GLU A 239 8.16 -10.32 -21.49
N PRO A 240 8.90 -10.04 -22.59
CA PRO A 240 9.79 -11.00 -23.25
C PRO A 240 10.77 -11.74 -22.34
N ASP A 241 11.43 -11.03 -21.43
CA ASP A 241 12.46 -11.61 -20.54
C ASP A 241 11.87 -12.30 -19.31
N TYR A 242 10.57 -12.11 -19.04
CA TYR A 242 9.89 -12.61 -17.85
C TYR A 242 8.79 -13.61 -18.17
N LYS A 243 8.59 -13.99 -19.44
CA LYS A 243 7.56 -14.95 -19.83
C LYS A 243 7.66 -16.24 -19.02
N ASN A 244 6.56 -16.62 -18.38
CA ASN A 244 6.45 -17.86 -17.61
C ASN A 244 4.99 -18.32 -17.57
N LYS A 245 4.69 -19.40 -18.28
CA LYS A 245 3.32 -19.92 -18.42
C LYS A 245 2.72 -20.32 -17.08
N SER A 246 3.48 -21.01 -16.24
CA SER A 246 2.99 -21.46 -14.93
C SER A 246 2.63 -20.28 -14.04
N LYS A 247 3.51 -19.29 -13.93
CA LYS A 247 3.26 -18.09 -13.11
C LYS A 247 2.14 -17.22 -13.67
N ALA A 248 2.03 -17.12 -15.00
CA ALA A 248 0.93 -16.41 -15.65
C ALA A 248 -0.42 -17.06 -15.30
N VAL A 249 -0.55 -18.38 -15.46
CA VAL A 249 -1.78 -19.12 -15.11
C VAL A 249 -2.12 -18.96 -13.64
N GLU A 250 -1.14 -19.13 -12.74
CA GLU A 250 -1.34 -18.99 -11.29
C GLU A 250 -1.89 -17.61 -10.91
N ALA A 251 -1.25 -16.54 -11.40
CA ALA A 251 -1.63 -15.18 -11.09
C ALA A 251 -2.99 -14.80 -11.69
N LEU A 252 -3.29 -15.20 -12.93
CA LEU A 252 -4.59 -14.94 -13.58
C LEU A 252 -5.73 -15.70 -12.91
N LYS A 253 -5.53 -16.98 -12.55
CA LYS A 253 -6.52 -17.77 -11.78
C LYS A 253 -6.73 -17.19 -10.39
N ARG A 254 -5.68 -16.66 -9.75
CA ARG A 254 -5.82 -15.92 -8.49
C ARG A 254 -6.66 -14.66 -8.67
N ALA A 255 -6.40 -13.86 -9.70
CA ALA A 255 -7.19 -12.66 -10.00
C ALA A 255 -8.67 -13.01 -10.17
N GLN A 256 -8.98 -14.03 -10.96
CA GLN A 256 -10.33 -14.56 -11.15
C GLN A 256 -10.98 -15.00 -9.83
N ALA A 257 -10.28 -15.78 -9.02
CA ALA A 257 -10.78 -16.26 -7.72
C ALA A 257 -11.07 -15.12 -6.72
N LEU A 258 -10.39 -13.98 -6.90
CA LEU A 258 -10.59 -12.76 -6.12
C LEU A 258 -11.62 -11.80 -6.75
N GLY A 259 -12.32 -12.22 -7.81
CA GLY A 259 -13.42 -11.46 -8.42
C GLY A 259 -13.00 -10.51 -9.54
N TYR A 260 -11.78 -10.61 -10.07
CA TYR A 260 -11.42 -9.92 -11.30
C TYR A 260 -12.26 -10.48 -12.48
N ASP A 261 -12.74 -9.59 -13.34
CA ASP A 261 -13.56 -9.96 -14.50
C ASP A 261 -12.68 -10.58 -15.60
N ILE A 262 -12.44 -11.89 -15.50
CA ILE A 262 -11.73 -12.69 -16.49
C ILE A 262 -12.25 -14.14 -16.49
N THR A 263 -12.55 -14.65 -17.67
CA THR A 263 -13.09 -16.00 -17.86
C THR A 263 -11.98 -17.05 -18.02
N ASP A 264 -12.31 -18.32 -17.75
CA ASP A 264 -11.38 -19.43 -18.00
C ASP A 264 -10.90 -19.48 -19.45
N LYS A 265 -11.80 -19.18 -20.38
CA LYS A 265 -11.51 -19.13 -21.81
C LYS A 265 -10.48 -18.05 -22.14
N GLU A 266 -10.62 -16.85 -21.57
CA GLU A 266 -9.64 -15.77 -21.76
C GLU A 266 -8.28 -16.12 -21.16
N ILE A 267 -8.24 -16.77 -19.99
CA ILE A 267 -6.98 -17.26 -19.40
C ILE A 267 -6.32 -18.29 -20.32
N ASP A 268 -7.09 -19.23 -20.87
CA ASP A 268 -6.57 -20.23 -21.80
C ASP A 268 -6.02 -19.55 -23.07
N GLU A 269 -6.76 -18.60 -23.65
CA GLU A 269 -6.33 -17.83 -24.84
C GLU A 269 -5.04 -17.03 -24.58
N ILE A 270 -4.91 -16.37 -23.42
CA ILE A 270 -3.71 -15.62 -23.03
C ILE A 270 -2.51 -16.57 -22.86
N THR A 271 -2.72 -17.77 -22.33
CA THR A 271 -1.64 -18.65 -21.86
C THR A 271 -1.28 -19.79 -22.82
N GLU A 272 -2.08 -20.02 -23.87
CA GLU A 272 -1.92 -21.14 -24.80
C GLU A 272 -0.51 -21.18 -25.39
N ASN A 273 -0.04 -20.04 -25.92
CA ASN A 273 1.17 -19.92 -26.71
C ASN A 273 2.36 -19.29 -25.96
N ILE A 274 2.30 -19.22 -24.63
CA ILE A 274 3.45 -18.74 -23.83
C ILE A 274 4.57 -19.77 -23.94
N VAL A 275 5.70 -19.30 -24.47
CA VAL A 275 6.99 -19.99 -24.39
C VAL A 275 7.76 -19.32 -23.27
N ASP A 276 8.13 -20.09 -22.25
CA ASP A 276 8.88 -19.59 -21.10
C ASP A 276 10.18 -18.95 -21.58
N ALA A 277 10.47 -17.76 -21.04
CA ALA A 277 11.77 -17.13 -21.22
C ALA A 277 12.84 -18.09 -20.69
N PRO A 278 14.01 -18.19 -21.35
CA PRO A 278 15.13 -18.95 -20.80
C PRO A 278 15.38 -18.43 -19.39
N ALA A 279 15.41 -19.34 -18.41
CA ALA A 279 15.40 -18.98 -16.99
C ALA A 279 16.34 -17.80 -16.71
N VAL A 280 15.77 -16.59 -16.64
CA VAL A 280 16.40 -15.49 -15.94
C VAL A 280 16.46 -16.01 -14.52
N GLN A 281 17.67 -16.14 -13.97
CA GLN A 281 17.86 -16.58 -12.60
C GLN A 281 17.23 -15.54 -11.66
N GLU A 282 15.90 -15.59 -11.53
CA GLU A 282 15.20 -15.03 -10.41
C GLU A 282 15.60 -15.89 -9.21
N THR A 283 16.48 -15.35 -8.38
CA THR A 283 16.82 -15.90 -7.07
C THR A 283 15.62 -15.74 -6.13
N VAL A 284 14.56 -16.50 -6.40
CA VAL A 284 13.43 -16.68 -5.47
C VAL A 284 13.91 -17.57 -4.33
N ASN A 285 14.47 -16.91 -3.32
CA ASN A 285 14.80 -17.48 -2.03
C ASN A 285 13.53 -17.93 -1.32
N ASN A 286 13.14 -19.19 -1.50
CA ASN A 286 12.29 -19.87 -0.54
C ASN A 286 12.45 -21.40 -0.60
N GLU A 287 13.57 -21.90 -0.09
CA GLU A 287 13.56 -23.09 0.76
C GLU A 287 14.65 -23.00 1.83
N LYS A 288 14.32 -23.52 3.01
CA LYS A 288 15.13 -23.45 4.22
C LYS A 288 16.52 -24.08 4.05
N SER A 289 17.51 -23.33 4.52
CA SER A 289 18.82 -23.76 5.01
C SER A 289 19.86 -24.16 3.96
N LYS A 290 20.81 -23.25 3.70
CA LYS A 290 22.14 -23.20 4.34
C LYS A 290 22.89 -21.99 3.78
N GLY A 291 23.27 -21.01 4.61
CA GLY A 291 24.36 -20.08 4.27
C GLY A 291 24.03 -18.61 3.94
N GLY A 292 22.85 -18.05 4.20
CA GLY A 292 22.64 -16.60 3.97
C GLY A 292 23.42 -15.63 4.89
N CYS A 293 24.04 -14.56 4.38
CA CYS A 293 24.51 -13.45 5.23
C CYS A 293 23.32 -12.56 5.67
N TYR A 294 22.45 -13.06 6.56
CA TYR A 294 21.16 -12.47 6.93
C TYR A 294 21.18 -10.96 7.22
N VAL A 295 22.09 -10.48 8.08
CA VAL A 295 22.16 -9.05 8.42
C VAL A 295 22.63 -8.24 7.21
N ALA A 296 23.58 -8.75 6.42
CA ALA A 296 24.09 -8.03 5.26
C ALA A 296 23.04 -7.97 4.14
N THR A 297 22.36 -9.08 3.86
CA THR A 297 21.24 -9.14 2.91
C THR A 297 20.10 -8.21 3.34
N CYS A 298 19.78 -8.18 4.63
CA CYS A 298 18.80 -7.24 5.18
C CYS A 298 19.23 -5.78 4.93
N VAL A 299 20.47 -5.43 5.25
CA VAL A 299 20.97 -4.04 5.20
C VAL A 299 21.24 -3.54 3.79
N TYR A 300 21.67 -4.42 2.88
CA TYR A 300 21.97 -4.09 1.48
C TYR A 300 20.80 -4.33 0.54
N GLY A 301 19.70 -4.92 1.02
CA GLY A 301 18.46 -5.10 0.26
C GLY A 301 18.49 -6.22 -0.78
N SER A 302 19.64 -6.86 -1.00
CA SER A 302 19.77 -7.99 -1.93
C SER A 302 20.84 -8.97 -1.45
N TYR A 303 20.63 -10.26 -1.72
CA TYR A 303 21.65 -11.30 -1.53
C TYR A 303 22.70 -11.28 -2.65
N ASP A 304 22.28 -10.80 -3.83
CA ASP A 304 23.06 -10.74 -5.06
C ASP A 304 23.49 -9.30 -5.35
N CYS A 305 24.34 -8.76 -4.48
CA CYS A 305 24.92 -7.44 -4.68
C CYS A 305 26.40 -7.42 -4.30
N PRO A 306 27.21 -6.48 -4.87
CA PRO A 306 28.66 -6.45 -4.68
C PRO A 306 29.14 -6.49 -3.23
N PRO A 307 28.54 -5.74 -2.28
CA PRO A 307 28.93 -5.81 -0.87
C PRO A 307 28.69 -7.19 -0.25
N VAL A 308 27.58 -7.84 -0.59
CA VAL A 308 27.21 -9.16 -0.04
C VAL A 308 28.08 -10.26 -0.66
N TRP A 309 28.43 -10.19 -1.94
CA TRP A 309 29.39 -11.12 -2.56
C TRP A 309 30.78 -11.04 -1.90
N THR A 310 31.28 -9.83 -1.63
CA THR A 310 32.54 -9.64 -0.89
C THR A 310 32.48 -10.29 0.50
N LEU A 311 31.39 -10.10 1.25
CA LEU A 311 31.24 -10.66 2.60
C LEU A 311 31.10 -12.19 2.59
N ARG A 312 30.39 -12.76 1.60
CA ARG A 312 30.25 -14.21 1.41
C ARG A 312 31.60 -14.85 1.08
N ARG A 313 32.36 -14.28 0.13
CA ARG A 313 33.74 -14.71 -0.17
C ARG A 313 34.64 -14.66 1.05
N PHE A 314 34.56 -13.60 1.85
CA PHE A 314 35.36 -13.50 3.08
C PHE A 314 34.97 -14.55 4.13
N ARG A 315 33.68 -14.83 4.28
CA ARG A 315 33.19 -15.92 5.15
C ARG A 315 33.82 -17.25 4.75
N ASP A 316 33.75 -17.60 3.47
CA ASP A 316 34.17 -18.92 2.99
C ASP A 316 35.68 -19.05 2.88
N ASN A 317 36.35 -18.04 2.33
CA ASN A 317 37.78 -18.12 2.05
C ASN A 317 38.67 -17.74 3.22
N ASN A 318 38.14 -17.07 4.26
CA ASN A 318 38.94 -16.60 5.39
C ASN A 318 38.39 -17.08 6.73
N LEU A 319 37.12 -16.77 7.06
CA LEU A 319 36.56 -17.10 8.38
C LEU A 319 36.42 -18.61 8.58
N SER A 320 35.95 -19.35 7.57
CA SER A 320 35.74 -20.81 7.66
C SER A 320 37.03 -21.59 7.93
N LYS A 321 38.19 -21.03 7.55
CA LYS A 321 39.51 -21.68 7.68
C LYS A 321 40.05 -21.68 9.11
N SER A 322 39.56 -20.80 9.99
CA SER A 322 40.02 -20.69 11.38
C SER A 322 39.01 -21.25 12.39
N LEU A 323 39.48 -21.77 13.53
CA LEU A 323 38.61 -22.29 14.60
C LEU A 323 37.67 -21.21 15.16
N LEU A 324 38.21 -20.00 15.40
CA LEU A 324 37.43 -18.86 15.89
C LEU A 324 36.43 -18.36 14.83
N GLY A 325 36.82 -18.32 13.56
CA GLY A 325 35.91 -17.92 12.48
C GLY A 325 34.77 -18.92 12.27
N ARG A 326 35.01 -20.23 12.41
CA ARG A 326 33.93 -21.24 12.40
C ARG A 326 32.97 -21.08 13.58
N ALA A 327 33.46 -20.74 14.77
CA ALA A 327 32.61 -20.45 15.93
C ALA A 327 31.76 -19.19 15.70
N PHE A 328 32.35 -18.12 15.16
CA PHE A 328 31.65 -16.90 14.79
C PHE A 328 30.54 -17.17 13.76
N ILE A 329 30.83 -17.92 12.69
CA ILE A 329 29.86 -18.33 11.67
C ILE A 329 28.67 -19.03 12.32
N ARG A 330 28.90 -20.03 13.18
CA ARG A 330 27.81 -20.77 13.85
C ARG A 330 26.90 -19.88 14.69
N ILE A 331 27.48 -18.96 15.46
CA ILE A 331 26.72 -18.00 16.29
C ILE A 331 25.95 -17.02 15.41
N TYR A 332 26.59 -16.52 14.35
CA TYR A 332 25.95 -15.63 13.39
C TYR A 332 24.71 -16.30 12.78
N TYR A 333 24.82 -17.54 12.31
CA TYR A 333 23.71 -18.27 11.71
C TYR A 333 22.60 -18.68 12.70
N SER A 334 22.90 -18.83 13.99
CA SER A 334 21.88 -19.16 14.99
C SER A 334 21.09 -17.95 15.47
N VAL A 335 21.71 -16.76 15.51
CA VAL A 335 21.10 -15.57 16.12
C VAL A 335 20.58 -14.57 15.07
N SER A 336 21.29 -14.40 13.95
CA SER A 336 20.97 -13.37 12.96
C SER A 336 19.59 -13.47 12.30
N PRO A 337 19.02 -14.67 12.00
CA PRO A 337 17.69 -14.74 11.40
C PRO A 337 16.60 -14.19 12.34
N THR A 338 16.70 -14.49 13.63
CA THR A 338 15.75 -14.01 14.65
C THR A 338 15.89 -12.50 14.85
N ILE A 339 17.13 -11.98 14.90
CA ILE A 339 17.38 -10.54 15.01
C ILE A 339 16.83 -9.80 13.77
N VAL A 340 17.08 -10.30 12.56
CA VAL A 340 16.58 -9.70 11.32
C VAL A 340 15.06 -9.78 11.23
N LYS A 341 14.44 -10.88 11.67
CA LYS A 341 12.98 -10.97 11.73
C LYS A 341 12.37 -9.96 12.70
N LEU A 342 13.02 -9.72 13.84
CA LEU A 342 12.52 -8.80 14.86
C LEU A 342 12.81 -7.33 14.56
N PHE A 343 13.96 -7.02 13.94
CA PHE A 343 14.45 -5.64 13.82
C PHE A 343 14.79 -5.21 12.38
N GLY A 344 14.81 -6.14 11.43
CA GLY A 344 15.25 -5.91 10.05
C GLY A 344 14.37 -4.95 9.26
N ASN A 345 13.14 -4.69 9.68
CA ASN A 345 12.26 -3.71 9.03
C ASN A 345 12.43 -2.28 9.58
N TYR A 346 13.22 -2.09 10.64
CA TYR A 346 13.38 -0.77 11.26
C TYR A 346 14.57 -0.01 10.67
N ALA A 347 14.35 1.24 10.26
CA ALA A 347 15.38 2.09 9.66
C ALA A 347 16.62 2.28 10.57
N TRP A 348 16.44 2.34 11.88
CA TRP A 348 17.55 2.44 12.83
C TRP A 348 18.47 1.20 12.78
N PHE A 349 17.92 0.01 12.53
CA PHE A 349 18.69 -1.23 12.42
C PHE A 349 19.59 -1.20 11.17
N HIS A 350 19.03 -0.78 10.04
CA HIS A 350 19.79 -0.58 8.80
C HIS A 350 20.90 0.44 8.99
N LYS A 351 20.59 1.62 9.55
CA LYS A 351 21.58 2.69 9.78
C LYS A 351 22.70 2.26 10.73
N MET A 352 22.36 1.50 11.78
CA MET A 352 23.31 0.97 12.76
C MET A 352 24.29 -0.03 12.14
N TRP A 353 23.81 -0.94 11.27
CA TRP A 353 24.63 -1.99 10.68
C TRP A 353 25.29 -1.60 9.35
N LYS A 354 24.74 -0.64 8.60
CA LYS A 354 25.27 -0.20 7.30
C LYS A 354 26.67 0.38 7.42
N ARG A 355 26.89 1.33 8.34
CA ARG A 355 28.21 1.97 8.51
C ARG A 355 29.34 0.97 8.86
N PRO A 356 29.17 0.04 9.82
CA PRO A 356 30.16 -1.01 10.09
C PRO A 356 30.39 -1.95 8.91
N LEU A 357 29.31 -2.37 8.22
CA LEU A 357 29.40 -3.27 7.08
C LEU A 357 30.13 -2.62 5.90
N ASP A 358 29.82 -1.36 5.58
CA ASP A 358 30.47 -0.62 4.50
C ASP A 358 31.98 -0.50 4.73
N ARG A 359 32.40 -0.15 5.95
CA ARG A 359 33.83 -0.10 6.33
C ARG A 359 34.51 -1.46 6.21
N LEU A 360 33.81 -2.54 6.56
CA LEU A 360 34.34 -3.89 6.45
C LEU A 360 34.48 -4.28 4.97
N VAL A 361 33.46 -4.04 4.15
CA VAL A 361 33.46 -4.31 2.71
C VAL A 361 34.59 -3.55 2.01
N GLU A 362 34.71 -2.25 2.26
CA GLU A 362 35.77 -1.41 1.69
C GLU A 362 37.16 -1.94 2.08
N LYS A 363 37.36 -2.30 3.36
CA LYS A 363 38.61 -2.89 3.82
C LYS A 363 38.90 -4.23 3.14
N LEU A 364 37.90 -5.08 2.94
CA LEU A 364 38.07 -6.39 2.31
C LEU A 364 38.42 -6.25 0.82
N GLN A 365 37.75 -5.34 0.11
CA GLN A 365 38.02 -5.05 -1.30
C GLN A 365 39.43 -4.47 -1.49
N ASN A 366 39.84 -3.54 -0.62
CA ASN A 366 41.21 -3.00 -0.62
C ASN A 366 42.28 -4.07 -0.33
N ASN A 367 41.91 -5.18 0.32
CA ASN A 367 42.78 -6.33 0.55
C ASN A 367 42.63 -7.44 -0.51
N GLY A 368 41.97 -7.15 -1.63
CA GLY A 368 41.88 -8.05 -2.79
C GLY A 368 40.70 -9.03 -2.79
N VAL A 369 39.70 -8.86 -1.91
CA VAL A 369 38.47 -9.66 -1.97
C VAL A 369 37.55 -9.09 -3.05
N GLU A 370 37.25 -9.90 -4.07
CA GLU A 370 36.41 -9.49 -5.19
C GLU A 370 34.96 -9.15 -4.77
N ASN A 371 34.33 -8.29 -5.56
CA ASN A 371 32.94 -7.86 -5.43
C ASN A 371 32.10 -8.23 -6.65
N THR A 372 32.54 -9.24 -7.40
CA THR A 372 31.86 -9.82 -8.57
C THR A 372 30.90 -10.93 -8.14
N PRO A 373 29.93 -11.32 -8.99
CA PRO A 373 28.99 -12.40 -8.70
C PRO A 373 29.66 -13.64 -8.12
N TYR A 374 29.11 -14.17 -7.04
CA TYR A 374 29.71 -15.27 -6.26
C TYR A 374 28.67 -16.35 -5.96
N ASP A 375 29.08 -17.60 -6.14
CA ASP A 375 28.29 -18.79 -5.82
C ASP A 375 28.90 -19.51 -4.62
N ASP A 376 28.06 -19.94 -3.67
CA ASP A 376 28.46 -20.41 -2.32
C ASP A 376 29.00 -21.84 -2.27
#